data_AF-A0A6V7L597-F1
#
_entry.id   AF-A0A6V7L597-F1
#
_cell.length_a   1.000
_cell.length_b   1.000
_cell.length_c   1.000
_cell.angle_alpha   90.00
_cell.angle_beta   90.00
_cell.angle_gamma   90.00
#
_symmetry.space_group_name_H-M   'P 1'
#
loop_
_entity.id
_entity.type
_entity.pdbx_description
1 polymer ?
#
loop_
_entity_poly.entity_id
_entity_poly.type
_entity_poly.pdbx_seq_one_letter_code
_entity_poly.pdbx_strand_id
1 'polypeptide(L)' 'LSKGVGFIRFDQRVEAERAIQELNGTVPKGSTEPITVKFANNPSNNNKAIPPIAAYLTPQASRRFGGPIHHPTGRF' A
#
# COMPACT_ATOMS: atom_id res chain seq x y z
N LEU A 1 -21.25 -0.20 8.47
CA LEU A 1 -21.36 -1.59 7.98
C LEU A 1 -20.02 -2.29 8.23
N SER A 2 -19.97 -3.32 9.07
CA SER A 2 -18.76 -4.12 9.31
C SER A 2 -18.38 -4.89 8.05
N LYS A 3 -17.09 -4.95 7.70
CA LYS A 3 -16.61 -5.57 6.45
C LYS A 3 -16.57 -7.11 6.47
N GLY A 4 -17.13 -7.76 7.50
CA GLY A 4 -17.15 -9.22 7.61
C GLY A 4 -15.77 -9.86 7.77
N VAL A 5 -14.76 -9.12 8.24
CA VAL A 5 -13.38 -9.62 8.43
C VAL A 5 -12.99 -9.62 9.89
N GLY A 6 -12.19 -10.61 10.28
CA GLY A 6 -11.58 -10.74 11.60
C GLY A 6 -10.08 -11.04 11.49
N PHE A 7 -9.33 -10.76 12.57
CA PHE A 7 -7.91 -11.06 12.65
C PHE A 7 -7.67 -12.01 13.82
N ILE A 8 -6.86 -13.02 13.59
CA ILE A 8 -6.45 -14.01 14.58
C ILE A 8 -4.93 -14.01 14.61
N ARG A 9 -4.35 -13.91 15.80
CA ARG A 9 -2.90 -14.03 16.01
C ARG A 9 -2.63 -15.40 16.60
N PHE A 10 -1.84 -16.20 15.88
CA PHE A 10 -1.23 -17.42 16.40
C PHE A 10 0.12 -17.09 17.03
N ASP A 11 0.54 -17.93 17.98
CA ASP A 11 1.86 -17.81 18.59
C ASP A 11 2.95 -18.29 17.64
N GLN A 12 2.67 -19.40 16.94
CA GLN A 12 3.60 -20.00 15.99
C GLN A 12 3.10 -19.89 14.56
N ARG A 13 4.04 -19.67 13.64
CA ARG A 13 3.74 -19.67 12.20
C ARG A 13 3.15 -21.00 11.73
N VAL A 14 3.66 -22.12 12.25
CA VAL A 14 3.22 -23.47 11.88
C VAL A 14 1.73 -23.69 12.21
N GLU A 15 1.26 -23.14 13.34
CA GLU A 15 -0.15 -23.20 13.73
C GLU A 15 -1.02 -22.41 12.74
N ALA A 16 -0.56 -21.22 12.35
CA ALA A 16 -1.25 -20.40 11.35
C ALA A 16 -1.32 -21.10 9.97
N GLU A 17 -0.26 -21.78 9.55
CA GLU A 17 -0.23 -22.53 8.28
C GLU A 17 -1.23 -23.69 8.28
N ARG A 18 -1.31 -24.45 9.38
CA ARG A 18 -2.32 -25.50 9.55
C ARG A 18 -3.73 -24.94 9.51
N ALA A 19 -3.98 -23.83 10.21
CA ALA A 19 -5.29 -23.18 10.20
C ALA A 19 -5.70 -22.69 8.81
N ILE A 20 -4.77 -22.14 8.02
CA ILE A 20 -5.04 -21.75 6.63
C ILE A 20 -5.37 -22.98 5.78
N GLN A 21 -4.60 -24.07 5.88
CA GLN A 21 -4.85 -25.28 5.09
C GLN A 21 -6.21 -25.92 5.40
N GLU A 22 -6.61 -25.93 6.67
CA GLU A 22 -7.83 -26.61 7.11
C GLU A 22 -9.09 -25.74 6.90
N LEU A 23 -8.99 -24.42 7.12
CA LEU A 23 -10.16 -23.54 7.17
C LEU A 23 -10.38 -22.72 5.89
N ASN A 24 -9.35 -22.53 5.06
CA ASN A 24 -9.51 -21.73 3.84
C ASN A 24 -10.43 -22.44 2.84
N GLY A 25 -11.50 -21.75 2.40
CA GLY A 25 -12.52 -22.30 1.52
C GLY A 25 -13.59 -23.12 2.23
N THR A 26 -13.53 -23.27 3.56
CA THR A 26 -14.59 -23.96 4.32
C THR A 26 -15.82 -23.08 4.48
N VAL A 27 -17.00 -23.70 4.57
CA VAL A 27 -18.27 -23.00 4.81
C VAL A 27 -18.65 -23.20 6.28
N PRO A 28 -18.57 -22.15 7.13
CA PRO A 28 -18.96 -22.27 8.53
C PRO A 28 -20.46 -22.50 8.67
N LYS A 29 -20.86 -23.19 9.75
CA LYS A 29 -22.27 -23.51 10.02
C LYS A 29 -23.09 -22.22 10.12
N GLY A 30 -24.12 -22.10 9.29
CA GLY A 30 -24.97 -20.92 9.21
C GLY A 30 -24.53 -19.86 8.20
N SER A 31 -23.42 -20.10 7.48
CA SER A 31 -23.05 -19.33 6.30
C SER A 31 -23.40 -20.08 5.03
N THR A 32 -23.69 -19.34 3.96
CA THR A 32 -23.84 -19.87 2.59
C THR A 32 -22.54 -19.73 1.79
N GLU A 33 -21.65 -18.82 2.20
CA GLU A 33 -20.42 -18.50 1.48
C GLU A 33 -19.19 -19.08 2.18
N PRO A 34 -18.19 -19.56 1.41
CA PRO A 34 -16.93 -20.04 1.95
C PRO A 34 -16.09 -18.89 2.51
N ILE A 35 -15.42 -19.14 3.64
CA ILE A 35 -14.50 -18.16 4.22
C ILE A 35 -13.13 -18.22 3.53
N THR A 36 -12.46 -17.08 3.47
CA THR A 36 -11.07 -17.00 3.04
C THR A 36 -10.18 -16.78 4.24
N VAL A 37 -9.18 -17.64 4.43
CA VAL A 37 -8.20 -17.52 5.51
C VAL A 37 -6.82 -17.34 4.89
N LYS A 38 -6.14 -16.24 5.24
CA LYS A 38 -4.82 -15.89 4.72
C LYS A 38 -4.02 -15.10 5.75
N PHE A 39 -2.72 -15.00 5.53
CA PHE A 39 -1.88 -14.09 6.31
C PHE A 39 -2.32 -12.64 6.12
N ALA A 40 -2.30 -11.88 7.22
CA ALA A 40 -2.53 -10.45 7.18
C ALA A 40 -1.38 -9.73 6.44
N ASN A 41 -1.68 -8.58 5.84
CA ASN A 41 -0.65 -7.71 5.29
C ASN A 41 0.21 -7.17 6.44
N ASN A 42 1.53 -7.27 6.29
CA ASN A 42 2.46 -6.68 7.23
C ASN A 42 2.43 -5.14 7.08
N PRO A 43 1.95 -4.36 8.06
CA PRO A 43 1.92 -2.90 7.97
C PRO A 43 3.33 -2.29 7.86
N SER A 44 4.35 -3.05 8.25
CA SER A 44 5.77 -2.69 8.16
C SER A 44 6.29 -2.60 6.73
N ASN A 45 5.62 -3.21 5.74
CA ASN A 45 6.05 -3.18 4.34
C ASN A 45 5.48 -1.96 3.61
N ASN A 46 5.60 -0.78 4.23
CA ASN A 46 5.53 0.48 3.50
C ASN A 46 6.84 0.61 2.71
N ASN A 47 6.89 -0.05 1.54
CA ASN A 47 7.82 0.31 0.47
C ASN A 47 7.49 1.76 0.07
N LYS A 48 7.96 2.72 0.86
CA LYS A 48 8.14 4.08 0.38
C LYS A 48 9.22 3.97 -0.68
N ALA A 49 8.78 3.81 -1.92
CA ALA A 49 9.64 3.84 -3.09
C ALA A 49 10.51 5.10 -2.96
N ILE A 50 11.78 4.89 -2.66
CA ILE A 50 12.80 5.93 -2.71
C ILE A 50 12.78 6.39 -4.18
N PRO A 51 12.53 7.69 -4.46
CA PRO A 51 12.58 8.17 -5.84
C PRO A 51 13.94 7.79 -6.44
N PRO A 52 13.98 7.23 -7.67
CA PRO A 52 15.23 6.82 -8.26
C PRO A 52 16.18 8.02 -8.36
N ILE A 53 17.48 7.75 -8.13
CA ILE A 53 18.59 8.71 -8.26
C ILE A 53 18.49 9.51 -9.59
N ALA A 54 17.93 8.88 -10.62
CA ALA A 54 17.77 9.42 -11.96
C ALA A 54 16.88 10.67 -12.04
N ALA A 55 15.94 10.88 -11.11
CA ALA A 55 15.04 12.03 -11.15
C ALA A 55 15.74 13.38 -10.96
N TYR A 56 16.95 13.40 -10.36
CA TYR A 56 17.75 14.60 -10.14
C TYR A 56 19.00 14.70 -11.02
N LEU A 57 19.30 13.66 -11.81
CA LEU A 57 20.42 13.68 -12.74
C LEU A 57 20.00 14.10 -14.15
N THR A 58 18.71 14.16 -14.47
CA THR A 58 18.24 14.78 -15.71
C THR A 58 18.46 16.29 -15.63
N PRO A 59 19.32 16.87 -16.48
CA PRO A 59 19.30 18.31 -16.67
C PRO A 59 17.91 18.65 -17.22
N GLN A 60 17.22 19.63 -16.62
CA GLN A 60 16.05 20.21 -17.24
C GLN A 60 16.47 20.87 -18.55
N ALA A 61 16.46 20.10 -19.64
CA ALA A 61 16.65 20.59 -20.99
C ALA A 61 15.52 21.59 -21.27
N SER A 62 15.90 22.87 -21.28
CA SER A 62 15.31 23.93 -22.10
C SER A 62 13.78 24.02 -22.11
N ARG A 63 13.19 24.63 -21.07
CA ARG A 63 11.95 25.39 -21.25
C ARG A 63 12.29 26.78 -21.77
N ARG A 64 12.58 26.87 -23.06
CA ARG A 64 12.57 28.11 -23.83
C ARG A 64 11.20 28.21 -24.50
N PHE A 65 10.27 28.98 -23.93
CA PHE A 65 9.29 29.76 -24.70
C PHE A 65 8.64 30.80 -23.77
N GLY A 66 8.52 32.03 -24.28
CA GLY A 66 8.31 33.25 -23.50
C GLY A 66 7.04 33.29 -22.65
N GLY A 67 7.18 33.82 -21.44
CA GLY A 67 6.10 34.29 -20.57
C GLY A 67 6.49 35.66 -19.99
N PRO A 68 5.50 36.53 -19.69
CA PRO A 68 5.75 37.94 -19.38
C PRO A 68 6.57 38.11 -18.10
N ILE A 69 7.62 38.95 -18.22
CA ILE A 69 8.51 39.35 -17.14
C ILE A 69 7.70 40.03 -16.03
N HIS A 70 7.57 39.39 -14.87
CA HIS A 70 6.98 39.98 -13.68
C HIS A 70 8.04 40.80 -12.91
N HIS A 71 8.14 42.07 -13.28
CA HIS A 71 8.70 43.20 -12.55
C HIS A 71 8.24 43.27 -11.07
N PRO A 72 9.15 43.26 -10.08
CA PRO A 72 8.84 43.76 -8.75
C PRO A 72 9.04 45.29 -8.70
N THR A 73 7.93 46.00 -8.61
CA THR A 73 7.87 47.40 -8.15
C THR A 73 8.10 47.43 -6.63
N GLY A 74 9.01 48.31 -6.19
CA GLY A 74 9.24 48.69 -4.79
C GLY A 74 10.69 49.18 -4.63
N ARG A 75 11.05 50.40 -5.05
CA ARG A 75 10.78 51.71 -4.42
C ARG A 75 11.31 51.79 -2.98
N PHE A 76 12.60 52.11 -2.87
CA PHE A 76 13.07 53.27 -2.12
C PHE A 76 13.97 54.09 -3.06
#